data_AF-A0A4R5E6J6-F1
#
_entry.id   AF-A0A4R5E6J6-F1
#
_cell.length_a   1.000
_cell.length_b   1.000
_cell.length_c   1.000
_cell.angle_alpha   90.00
_cell.angle_beta   90.00
_cell.angle_gamma   90.00
#
_symmetry.space_group_name_H-M   'P 1'
#
loop_
_entity.id
_entity.type
_entity.pdbx_description
1 polymer ?
#
loop_
_entity_poly.entity_id
_entity_poly.type
_entity_poly.pdbx_seq_one_letter_code
_entity_poly.pdbx_strand_id
1 'polypeptide(L)'
;MAALIVMCFVLAAVFFVLGCMDQRKLYWKLTAWQYRRPEANEPSEAAYALNRFGLFFGAVMMLVIAAILNAADVTSTYSTAQVRSVASAAASELDEGTQSGIGSSFRTSSDVHDAVNEHGGGNVEMRYVGGGRYELTNRDGENPVCLTVTVDNDLNIGGGIGEPWSHSISTSVNEGAC
;
A
#
# COMPACT_ATOMS: atom_id res chain seq x y z
N MET A 1 -7.71 1.89 6.06
CA MET A 1 -7.84 3.23 5.45
C MET A 1 -9.27 3.54 5.03
N ALA A 2 -9.98 2.59 4.39
CA ALA A 2 -11.36 2.76 3.91
C ALA A 2 -12.37 3.37 4.91
N ALA A 3 -12.39 2.94 6.17
CA ALA A 3 -13.31 3.48 7.18
C ALA A 3 -13.12 5.00 7.43
N LEU A 4 -11.87 5.47 7.41
CA LEU A 4 -11.56 6.90 7.56
C LEU A 4 -12.00 7.70 6.33
N ILE A 5 -11.80 7.14 5.12
CA ILE A 5 -12.25 7.75 3.87
C ILE A 5 -13.78 7.92 3.88
N VAL A 6 -14.52 6.87 4.26
CA VAL A 6 -15.98 6.91 4.38
C VAL A 6 -16.41 7.97 5.41
N MET A 7 -15.76 8.02 6.57
CA MET A 7 -16.04 9.03 7.60
C MET A 7 -15.83 10.46 7.06
N CYS A 8 -14.76 10.72 6.30
CA CYS A 8 -14.53 12.02 5.68
C CYS A 8 -15.64 12.40 4.69
N PHE A 9 -16.12 11.47 3.87
CA PHE A 9 -17.25 11.73 2.97
C PHE A 9 -18.55 12.03 3.72
N VAL A 10 -18.83 11.30 4.80
CA VAL A 10 -20.00 11.55 5.65
C VAL A 10 -19.92 12.94 6.26
N LEU A 11 -18.78 13.33 6.83
CA LEU A 11 -18.57 14.66 7.40
C LEU A 11 -18.68 15.77 6.33
N ALA A 12 -18.13 15.55 5.14
CA ALA A 12 -18.26 16.48 4.02
C ALA A 12 -19.74 16.69 3.63
N ALA A 13 -20.51 15.59 3.54
CA ALA A 13 -21.94 15.66 3.26
C ALA A 13 -22.72 16.40 4.35
N VAL A 14 -22.40 16.13 5.63
CA VAL A 14 -23.03 16.83 6.77
C VAL A 14 -22.74 18.33 6.71
N PHE A 15 -21.49 18.75 6.53
CA PHE A 15 -21.14 20.16 6.43
C PHE A 15 -21.79 20.83 5.21
N PHE A 16 -21.87 20.14 4.08
CA PHE A 16 -22.54 20.65 2.89
C PHE A 16 -24.05 20.86 3.12
N VAL A 17 -24.74 19.87 3.71
CA VAL A 17 -26.16 19.98 4.06
C VAL A 17 -26.39 21.13 5.03
N LEU A 18 -25.57 21.24 6.08
CA LEU A 18 -25.65 22.35 7.04
C LEU A 18 -25.40 23.71 6.37
N GLY A 19 -24.49 23.80 5.40
CA GLY A 19 -24.21 25.01 4.63
C GLY A 19 -25.34 25.40 3.66
N CYS A 20 -26.13 24.42 3.20
CA CYS A 20 -27.33 24.65 2.40
C CYS A 20 -28.56 25.07 3.23
N MET A 21 -28.56 24.73 4.52
CA MET A 21 -29.64 25.12 5.44
C MET A 21 -29.54 26.60 5.84
N ASP A 22 -30.70 27.16 6.18
CA ASP A 22 -30.84 28.50 6.71
C ASP A 22 -30.09 28.63 8.05
N GLN A 23 -29.00 29.42 8.04
CA GLN A 23 -28.09 29.60 9.18
C GLN A 23 -28.80 30.22 10.38
N ARG A 24 -29.83 31.04 10.13
CA ARG A 24 -30.63 31.66 11.19
C ARG A 24 -31.45 30.59 11.92
N LYS A 25 -32.09 29.68 11.18
CA LYS A 25 -32.82 28.54 11.77
C LYS A 25 -31.88 27.59 12.52
N LEU A 26 -30.67 27.37 12.02
CA LEU A 26 -29.65 26.56 12.69
C LEU A 26 -29.26 27.16 14.04
N TYR A 27 -28.99 28.47 14.09
CA TYR A 27 -28.71 29.17 15.34
C TYR A 27 -29.84 28.99 16.35
N TRP A 28 -31.09 29.23 15.95
CA TRP A 28 -32.24 29.10 16.86
C TRP A 28 -32.47 27.68 17.38
N LYS A 29 -32.12 26.65 16.59
CA LYS A 29 -32.29 25.25 16.99
C LYS A 29 -31.12 24.69 17.81
N LEU A 30 -29.89 25.06 17.49
CA LEU A 30 -28.69 24.41 18.01
C LEU A 30 -27.93 25.27 19.03
N THR A 31 -28.11 26.58 18.98
CA THR A 31 -27.20 27.54 19.63
C THR A 31 -27.94 28.50 20.56
N ALA A 32 -29.19 28.88 20.25
CA ALA A 32 -29.95 29.86 21.04
C ALA A 32 -30.21 29.41 22.48
N TRP A 33 -30.43 28.12 22.71
CA TRP A 33 -30.68 27.55 24.04
C TRP A 33 -29.54 27.75 25.04
N GLN A 34 -28.30 27.96 24.57
CA GLN A 34 -27.16 28.16 25.45
C GLN A 34 -27.12 29.57 26.07
N TYR A 35 -27.88 30.52 25.52
CA TYR A 35 -27.88 31.92 25.96
C TYR A 35 -29.11 32.26 26.80
N ARG A 36 -28.90 32.95 27.92
CA ARG A 36 -29.99 33.44 28.79
C ARG A 36 -30.90 34.46 28.11
N ARG A 37 -30.39 35.16 27.09
CA ARG A 37 -31.14 36.07 26.20
C ARG A 37 -30.70 35.83 24.74
N PRO A 38 -31.34 34.90 24.02
CA PRO A 38 -30.91 34.52 22.67
C PRO A 38 -31.10 35.65 21.65
N GLU A 39 -32.15 36.45 21.78
CA GLU A 39 -32.46 37.56 20.85
C GLU A 39 -31.38 38.65 20.87
N ALA A 40 -30.76 38.89 22.03
CA ALA A 40 -29.71 39.90 22.17
C ALA A 40 -28.33 39.43 21.66
N ASN A 41 -28.19 38.13 21.38
CA ASN A 41 -26.95 37.52 20.91
C ASN A 41 -27.13 36.83 19.55
N GLU A 42 -28.13 37.27 18.77
CA GLU A 42 -28.32 36.82 17.40
C GLU A 42 -27.12 37.28 16.55
N PRO A 43 -26.42 36.37 15.84
CA PRO A 43 -25.33 36.72 14.95
C PRO A 43 -25.77 37.74 13.89
N SER A 44 -24.85 38.62 13.49
CA SER A 44 -25.09 39.52 12.37
C SER A 44 -25.20 38.74 11.05
N GLU A 45 -25.83 39.34 10.03
CA GLU A 45 -25.90 38.77 8.67
C GLU A 45 -24.52 38.39 8.12
N ALA A 46 -23.50 39.21 8.39
CA ALA A 46 -22.12 38.90 8.01
C ALA A 46 -21.56 37.67 8.73
N ALA A 47 -21.90 37.48 10.01
CA ALA A 47 -21.50 36.29 10.76
C ALA A 47 -22.20 35.02 10.23
N TYR A 48 -23.46 35.11 9.80
CA TYR A 48 -24.14 34.00 9.13
C TYR A 48 -23.51 33.65 7.78
N ALA A 49 -23.13 34.66 6.99
CA ALA A 49 -22.41 34.44 5.73
C ALA A 49 -21.04 33.77 5.96
N LEU A 50 -20.29 34.20 6.98
CA LEU A 50 -19.01 33.59 7.36
C LEU A 50 -19.17 32.14 7.85
N ASN A 51 -20.18 31.85 8.67
CA ASN A 51 -20.47 30.48 9.10
C ASN A 51 -20.80 29.57 7.93
N ARG A 52 -21.63 30.05 6.99
CA ARG A 52 -21.95 29.32 5.76
C ARG A 52 -20.70 29.05 4.92
N PHE A 53 -19.83 30.04 4.77
CA PHE A 53 -18.56 29.88 4.06
C PHE A 53 -17.66 28.87 4.77
N GLY A 54 -17.56 28.93 6.10
CA GLY A 54 -16.80 27.98 6.90
C GLY A 54 -17.30 26.54 6.76
N LEU A 55 -18.62 26.33 6.69
CA LEU A 55 -19.22 25.02 6.45
C LEU A 55 -18.86 24.47 5.07
N PHE A 56 -18.98 25.29 4.00
CA PHE A 56 -18.57 24.86 2.67
C PHE A 56 -17.07 24.60 2.57
N PHE A 57 -16.25 25.47 3.17
CA PHE A 57 -14.81 25.29 3.23
C PHE A 57 -14.44 23.99 3.96
N GLY A 58 -15.09 23.72 5.10
CA GLY A 58 -14.92 22.46 5.84
C GLY A 58 -15.31 21.23 5.02
N ALA A 59 -16.39 21.31 4.25
CA ALA A 59 -16.79 20.23 3.34
C ALA A 59 -15.73 19.97 2.26
N VAL A 60 -15.23 21.03 1.61
CA VAL A 60 -14.17 20.93 0.60
C VAL A 60 -12.89 20.35 1.21
N MET A 61 -12.49 20.83 2.39
CA MET A 61 -11.30 20.34 3.08
C MET A 61 -11.39 18.84 3.40
N MET A 62 -12.57 18.36 3.83
CA MET A 62 -12.79 16.93 4.08
C MET A 62 -12.69 16.10 2.79
N LEU A 63 -13.18 16.61 1.65
CA LEU A 63 -13.01 15.95 0.36
C LEU A 63 -11.55 15.88 -0.08
N VAL A 64 -10.78 16.95 0.14
CA VAL A 64 -9.34 16.97 -0.15
C VAL A 64 -8.61 15.93 0.70
N ILE A 65 -8.91 15.85 2.00
CA ILE A 65 -8.33 14.83 2.89
C ILE A 65 -8.70 13.43 2.42
N ALA A 66 -9.96 13.17 2.06
CA ALA A 66 -10.40 11.89 1.54
C ALA A 66 -9.65 11.51 0.25
N ALA A 67 -9.42 12.46 -0.66
CA ALA A 67 -8.66 12.24 -1.88
C ALA A 67 -7.19 11.89 -1.61
N ILE A 68 -6.54 12.58 -0.67
CA ILE A 68 -5.15 12.27 -0.27
C ILE A 68 -5.08 10.87 0.34
N LEU A 69 -6.01 10.52 1.23
CA LEU A 69 -6.07 9.19 1.84
C LEU A 69 -6.29 8.11 0.80
N ASN A 70 -7.16 8.34 -0.19
CA ASN A 70 -7.40 7.39 -1.27
C ASN A 70 -6.17 7.21 -2.17
N ALA A 71 -5.48 8.31 -2.51
CA ALA A 71 -4.25 8.24 -3.31
C ALA A 71 -3.14 7.46 -2.58
N ALA A 72 -3.02 7.63 -1.27
CA ALA A 72 -2.10 6.86 -0.45
C ALA A 72 -2.45 5.36 -0.43
N ASP A 73 -3.73 5.01 -0.32
CA ASP A 73 -4.23 3.63 -0.31
C ASP A 73 -3.99 2.89 -1.65
N VAL A 74 -4.25 3.59 -2.76
CA VAL A 74 -4.02 3.05 -4.12
C VAL A 74 -2.54 2.83 -4.39
N THR A 75 -1.66 3.68 -3.87
CA THR A 75 -0.21 3.51 -4.04
C THR A 75 0.31 2.31 -3.26
N SER A 76 -0.34 1.93 -2.15
CA SER A 76 0.06 0.77 -1.33
C SER A 76 -0.49 -0.57 -1.82
N THR A 77 -1.50 -0.58 -2.69
CA THR A 77 -2.16 -1.82 -3.14
C THR A 77 -1.63 -2.26 -4.49
N TYR A 78 -0.63 -3.14 -4.48
CA TYR A 78 -0.08 -3.68 -5.74
C TYR A 78 -1.07 -4.66 -6.38
N SER A 79 -1.34 -4.45 -7.66
CA SER A 79 -2.09 -5.39 -8.51
C SER A 79 -1.27 -6.67 -8.78
N THR A 80 -1.92 -7.75 -9.20
CA THR A 80 -1.24 -8.99 -9.64
C THR A 80 -0.11 -8.74 -10.62
N ALA A 81 -0.31 -7.84 -11.59
CA ALA A 81 0.71 -7.47 -12.57
C ALA A 81 1.92 -6.78 -11.93
N GLN A 82 1.71 -5.95 -10.91
CA GLN A 82 2.78 -5.28 -10.18
C GLN A 82 3.54 -6.24 -9.28
N VAL A 83 2.83 -7.09 -8.51
CA VAL A 83 3.48 -8.15 -7.70
C VAL A 83 4.28 -9.08 -8.61
N ARG A 84 3.73 -9.45 -9.77
CA ARG A 84 4.44 -10.25 -10.79
C ARG A 84 5.66 -9.53 -11.33
N SER A 85 5.58 -8.23 -11.58
CA SER A 85 6.72 -7.43 -12.07
C SER A 85 7.87 -7.43 -11.06
N VAL A 86 7.56 -7.27 -9.76
CA VAL A 86 8.53 -7.36 -8.67
C VAL A 86 9.13 -8.77 -8.59
N ALA A 87 8.28 -9.80 -8.64
CA ALA A 87 8.74 -11.19 -8.65
C ALA A 87 9.65 -11.48 -9.86
N SER A 88 9.34 -10.95 -11.04
CA SER A 88 10.14 -11.13 -12.25
C SER A 88 11.44 -10.34 -12.23
N ALA A 89 11.45 -9.15 -11.65
CA ALA A 89 12.66 -8.35 -11.47
C ALA A 89 13.61 -9.05 -10.50
N ALA A 90 13.09 -9.49 -9.35
CA ALA A 90 13.85 -10.29 -8.38
C ALA A 90 14.34 -11.61 -9.00
N ALA A 91 13.49 -12.32 -9.75
CA ALA A 91 13.87 -13.54 -10.44
C ALA A 91 15.01 -13.32 -11.45
N SER A 92 14.96 -12.23 -12.22
CA SER A 92 16.00 -11.88 -13.20
C SER A 92 17.33 -11.45 -12.56
N GLU A 93 17.29 -10.87 -11.36
CA GLU A 93 18.48 -10.50 -10.60
C GLU A 93 19.14 -11.72 -9.95
N LEU A 94 18.31 -12.67 -9.50
CA LEU A 94 18.74 -13.94 -8.93
C LEU A 94 19.17 -14.97 -9.98
N ASP A 95 18.76 -14.79 -11.25
CA ASP A 95 19.18 -15.62 -12.38
C ASP A 95 20.62 -15.25 -12.79
N GLU A 96 21.54 -15.39 -11.83
CA GLU A 96 22.96 -15.44 -12.12
C GLU A 96 23.25 -16.86 -12.60
N GLY A 97 23.82 -16.98 -13.80
CA GLY A 97 24.18 -18.26 -14.41
C GLY A 97 25.20 -19.08 -13.60
N THR A 98 26.02 -19.88 -14.26
CA THR A 98 27.00 -20.70 -13.53
C THR A 98 28.01 -19.84 -12.76
N GLN A 99 27.95 -19.90 -11.44
CA GLN A 99 28.79 -19.17 -10.51
C GLN A 99 29.73 -20.12 -9.78
N SER A 100 30.91 -19.61 -9.45
CA SER A 100 31.97 -20.38 -8.82
C SER A 100 31.69 -20.65 -7.35
N GLY A 101 31.99 -21.85 -6.88
CA GLY A 101 31.81 -22.27 -5.49
C GLY A 101 30.53 -23.06 -5.23
N ILE A 102 30.34 -23.42 -3.95
CA ILE A 102 29.15 -24.16 -3.48
C ILE A 102 28.01 -23.18 -3.24
N GLY A 103 26.90 -23.37 -3.96
CA GLY A 103 25.68 -22.62 -3.76
C GLY A 103 25.02 -23.03 -2.45
N SER A 104 24.70 -22.06 -1.59
CA SER A 104 23.99 -22.33 -0.34
C SER A 104 22.57 -21.78 -0.40
N SER A 105 21.59 -22.65 -0.19
CA SER A 105 20.17 -22.27 -0.13
C SER A 105 19.89 -21.19 0.93
N PHE A 106 20.70 -21.14 1.99
CA PHE A 106 20.61 -20.11 3.03
C PHE A 106 21.01 -18.71 2.53
N ARG A 107 22.13 -18.58 1.80
CA ARG A 107 22.49 -17.29 1.18
C ARG A 107 21.47 -16.87 0.12
N THR A 108 21.07 -17.80 -0.74
CA THR A 108 20.04 -17.56 -1.75
C THR A 108 18.73 -17.05 -1.13
N SER A 109 18.36 -17.51 0.07
CA SER A 109 17.18 -16.98 0.77
C SER A 109 17.32 -15.52 1.23
N SER A 110 18.55 -15.09 1.59
CA SER A 110 18.85 -13.69 1.88
C SER A 110 18.80 -12.86 0.60
N ASP A 111 19.43 -13.35 -0.47
CA ASP A 111 19.48 -12.66 -1.76
C ASP A 111 18.06 -12.47 -2.33
N VAL A 112 17.19 -13.48 -2.17
CA VAL A 112 15.77 -13.39 -2.53
C VAL A 112 15.05 -12.31 -1.73
N HIS A 113 15.31 -12.23 -0.43
CA HIS A 113 14.70 -11.22 0.43
C HIS A 113 15.15 -9.80 0.06
N ASP A 114 16.45 -9.62 -0.19
CA ASP A 114 17.05 -8.35 -0.57
C ASP A 114 16.50 -7.88 -1.92
N ALA A 115 16.48 -8.74 -2.94
CA ALA A 115 15.96 -8.41 -4.27
C ALA A 115 14.48 -8.03 -4.25
N VAL A 116 13.64 -8.77 -3.50
CA VAL A 116 12.21 -8.44 -3.40
C VAL A 116 11.97 -7.17 -2.60
N ASN A 117 12.77 -6.90 -1.57
CA ASN A 117 12.64 -5.65 -0.82
C ASN A 117 13.09 -4.44 -1.64
N GLU A 118 14.15 -4.59 -2.45
CA GLU A 118 14.65 -3.57 -3.36
C GLU A 118 13.61 -3.19 -4.43
N HIS A 119 13.05 -4.18 -5.14
CA HIS A 119 12.07 -3.92 -6.21
C HIS A 119 10.65 -3.69 -5.70
N GLY A 120 10.30 -4.24 -4.53
CA GLY A 120 8.95 -4.19 -3.95
C GLY A 120 8.67 -2.92 -3.14
N GLY A 121 9.69 -2.15 -2.76
CA GLY A 121 9.54 -0.89 -2.03
C GLY A 121 8.75 -1.01 -0.70
N GLY A 122 8.75 -2.21 -0.09
CA GLY A 122 7.99 -2.51 1.12
C GLY A 122 6.47 -2.72 0.94
N ASN A 123 5.97 -2.77 -0.30
CA ASN A 123 4.55 -3.03 -0.60
C ASN A 123 4.24 -4.49 -0.95
N VAL A 124 5.29 -5.32 -1.01
CA VAL A 124 5.20 -6.76 -1.28
C VAL A 124 5.61 -7.52 -0.04
N GLU A 125 4.73 -8.38 0.45
CA GLU A 125 5.05 -9.34 1.51
C GLU A 125 5.52 -10.64 0.87
N MET A 126 6.52 -11.27 1.49
CA MET A 126 7.05 -12.55 1.05
C MET A 126 6.93 -13.57 2.17
N ARG A 127 6.44 -14.75 1.82
CA ARG A 127 6.34 -15.91 2.71
C ARG A 127 7.08 -17.10 2.12
N TYR A 128 7.96 -17.72 2.92
CA TYR A 128 8.60 -18.98 2.53
C TYR A 128 7.63 -20.16 2.70
N VAL A 129 7.42 -20.92 1.63
CA VAL A 129 6.48 -22.06 1.60
C VAL A 129 7.21 -23.40 1.71
N GLY A 130 8.49 -23.44 1.33
CA GLY A 130 9.32 -24.64 1.42
C GLY A 130 9.83 -25.13 0.07
N GLY A 131 11.03 -25.72 0.08
CA GLY A 131 11.67 -26.27 -1.12
C GLY A 131 12.10 -25.21 -2.13
N GLY A 132 12.56 -24.06 -1.66
CA GLY A 132 12.95 -22.93 -2.53
C GLY A 132 11.78 -22.13 -3.11
N ARG A 133 10.54 -22.38 -2.65
CA ARG A 133 9.34 -21.65 -3.07
C ARG A 133 9.00 -20.52 -2.10
N TYR A 134 8.76 -19.35 -2.66
CA TYR A 134 8.41 -18.11 -1.99
C TYR A 134 7.10 -17.60 -2.58
N GLU A 135 6.13 -17.33 -1.73
CA GLU A 135 4.87 -16.70 -2.11
C GLU A 135 4.99 -15.20 -1.86
N LEU A 136 4.79 -14.41 -2.90
CA LEU A 136 4.77 -12.96 -2.85
C LEU A 136 3.32 -12.49 -2.95
N THR A 137 2.90 -11.61 -2.04
CA THR A 137 1.57 -11.00 -2.03
C THR A 137 1.71 -9.50 -1.90
N ASN A 138 0.64 -8.75 -2.20
CA ASN A 138 0.57 -7.37 -1.75
C ASN A 138 0.47 -7.30 -0.21
N ARG A 139 0.54 -6.09 0.33
CA ARG A 139 0.43 -5.82 1.78
C ARG A 139 -0.89 -6.29 2.42
N ASP A 140 -1.94 -6.45 1.62
CA ASP A 140 -3.25 -6.93 2.08
C ASP A 140 -3.35 -8.47 2.03
N GLY A 141 -2.29 -9.17 1.60
CA GLY A 141 -2.28 -10.62 1.42
C GLY A 141 -3.03 -11.10 0.18
N GLU A 142 -3.38 -10.18 -0.72
CA GLU A 142 -4.05 -10.44 -1.98
C GLU A 142 -3.03 -10.58 -3.13
N ASN A 143 -3.50 -11.08 -4.28
CA ASN A 143 -2.72 -11.21 -5.51
C ASN A 143 -1.45 -12.08 -5.38
N PRO A 144 -1.58 -13.36 -4.97
CA PRO A 144 -0.42 -14.22 -4.75
C PRO A 144 0.31 -14.54 -6.06
N VAL A 145 1.63 -14.49 -5.99
CA VAL A 145 2.56 -14.89 -7.05
C VAL A 145 3.59 -15.84 -6.45
N CYS A 146 3.81 -16.97 -7.10
CA CYS A 146 4.75 -17.99 -6.67
C CYS A 146 6.10 -17.82 -7.36
N LEU A 147 7.13 -17.45 -6.59
CA LEU A 147 8.53 -17.44 -7.01
C LEU A 147 9.20 -18.73 -6.56
N THR A 148 9.72 -19.51 -7.50
CA THR A 148 10.47 -20.73 -7.21
C THR A 148 11.93 -20.51 -7.57
N VAL A 149 12.83 -20.79 -6.63
CA VAL A 149 14.28 -20.67 -6.79
C VAL A 149 14.92 -22.04 -6.56
N THR A 150 15.65 -22.52 -7.55
CA THR A 150 16.35 -23.79 -7.53
C THR A 150 17.85 -23.53 -7.59
N VAL A 151 18.62 -24.19 -6.71
CA VAL A 151 20.08 -24.10 -6.66
C VAL A 151 20.64 -25.47 -7.02
N ASP A 152 21.20 -25.57 -8.22
CA ASP A 152 21.87 -26.77 -8.69
C ASP A 152 23.37 -26.65 -8.46
N ASN A 153 23.96 -27.63 -7.79
CA ASN A 153 25.39 -27.67 -7.53
C ASN A 153 26.06 -28.69 -8.45
N ASP A 154 27.14 -28.30 -9.10
CA ASP A 154 27.96 -29.15 -9.97
C ASP A 154 29.37 -29.32 -9.38
N LEU A 155 29.94 -30.51 -9.56
CA LEU A 155 31.23 -30.92 -9.06
C LEU A 155 32.07 -31.42 -10.22
N ASN A 156 33.07 -30.63 -10.62
CA ASN A 156 34.00 -31.00 -11.68
C ASN A 156 35.28 -31.60 -11.09
N ILE A 157 35.40 -32.93 -11.15
CA ILE A 157 36.57 -33.69 -10.67
C ILE A 157 37.55 -33.98 -11.83
N GLY A 158 37.34 -33.40 -13.02
CA GLY A 158 38.25 -33.54 -14.16
C GLY A 158 39.48 -32.66 -13.99
N GLY A 159 40.69 -33.24 -14.00
CA GLY A 159 41.99 -32.61 -13.68
C GLY A 159 42.48 -31.49 -14.61
N GLY A 160 41.63 -30.53 -14.96
CA GLY A 160 41.99 -29.24 -15.53
C GLY A 160 42.08 -28.14 -14.48
N ILE A 161 42.65 -26.99 -14.84
CA ILE A 161 42.89 -25.80 -13.98
C ILE A 161 41.58 -25.02 -13.70
N GLY A 162 40.42 -25.71 -13.67
CA GLY A 162 39.11 -25.12 -13.44
C GLY A 162 38.69 -25.17 -11.97
N GLU A 163 37.72 -24.35 -11.58
CA GLU A 163 37.18 -24.37 -10.22
C GLU A 163 36.43 -25.69 -9.96
N PRO A 164 36.71 -26.38 -8.85
CA PRO A 164 36.19 -27.73 -8.61
C PRO A 164 34.70 -27.78 -8.26
N TRP A 165 34.13 -26.64 -7.86
CA TRP A 165 32.73 -26.50 -7.47
C TRP A 165 32.14 -25.32 -8.21
N SER A 166 30.97 -25.51 -8.80
CA SER A 166 30.14 -24.44 -9.33
C SER A 166 28.69 -24.69 -8.98
N HIS A 167 27.88 -23.65 -9.03
CA HIS A 167 26.44 -23.77 -8.90
C HIS A 167 25.75 -22.90 -9.93
N SER A 168 24.52 -23.24 -10.27
CA SER A 168 23.63 -22.42 -11.07
C SER A 168 22.34 -22.18 -10.30
N ILE A 169 21.90 -20.94 -10.31
CA ILE A 169 20.60 -20.56 -9.75
C ILE A 169 19.64 -20.47 -10.92
N SER A 170 18.48 -21.11 -10.80
CA SER A 170 17.39 -20.93 -11.76
C SER A 170 16.14 -20.47 -11.02
N THR A 171 15.46 -19.49 -11.60
CA THR A 171 14.24 -18.91 -11.02
C THR A 171 13.05 -19.09 -11.96
N SER A 172 11.86 -19.27 -11.39
CA SER A 172 10.61 -19.28 -12.15
C SER A 172 9.50 -18.57 -11.39
N VAL A 173 8.68 -17.84 -12.13
CA VAL A 173 7.58 -17.02 -11.59
C VAL A 173 6.26 -17.52 -12.17
N ASN A 174 5.39 -18.02 -11.31
CA ASN A 174 4.04 -18.46 -11.67
C ASN A 174 2.99 -17.59 -10.98
N GLU A 175 1.91 -17.28 -11.69
CA GLU A 175 0.78 -16.59 -11.09
C GLU A 175 0.00 -17.54 -10.18
N GLY A 176 -0.46 -17.05 -9.03
CA GLY A 176 -1.18 -17.83 -8.03
C GLY A 176 -0.32 -18.21 -6.82
N ALA A 177 -0.96 -18.88 -5.86
CA ALA A 177 -0.33 -19.34 -4.64
C ALA A 177 0.67 -20.49 -4.87
N CYS A 178 1.65 -20.60 -3.98
CA CYS A 178 2.52 -21.78 -3.86
C CYS A 178 1.92 -22.84 -2.91
#